data_AF-A0A1F5L472-F1
#
_entry.id   AF-A0A1F5L472-F1
#
_cell.length_a   1.000
_cell.length_b   1.000
_cell.length_c   1.000
_cell.angle_alpha   90.00
_cell.angle_beta   90.00
_cell.angle_gamma   90.00
#
_symmetry.space_group_name_H-M   'P 1'
#
loop_
_entity.id
_entity.type
_entity.pdbx_description
1 polymer ?
#
loop_
_entity_poly.entity_id
_entity_poly.type
_entity_poly.pdbx_seq_one_letter_code
_entity_poly.pdbx_strand_id
1 'polypeptide(L)'
;MFQWLESFPFGFDRNNRSTWNENHLPTHIKGGMYHGYRVQHENFVWEARTEAGVIEAFAKLWGTDKLLVSFDGINITLPCGTALPQTQPWPHIDQSPLREGMQCVQGILNFAPNGPQDGGLLVMKGSTKLMPAFFRTHSGTIGRETWGPSDWFGFDESEVKWFEERGCEIHKVNAEAGDLILWDSRTMHFNCVPSSQNLRALVCEFSTPV
;
A
#
# COMPACT_ATOMS: atom_id res chain seq x y z
N MET A 1 17.01 2.44 4.42
CA MET A 1 16.49 2.66 3.04
C MET A 1 17.52 3.29 2.08
N PHE A 2 18.04 4.51 2.28
CA PHE A 2 19.02 5.07 1.33
C PHE A 2 20.32 4.24 1.18
N GLN A 3 20.85 3.70 2.29
CA GLN A 3 22.01 2.80 2.23
C GLN A 3 21.75 1.56 1.37
N TRP A 4 20.50 1.07 1.36
CA TRP A 4 20.11 -0.05 0.53
C TRP A 4 20.15 0.33 -0.95
N LEU A 5 19.63 1.51 -1.34
CA LEU A 5 19.76 2.01 -2.72
C LEU A 5 21.22 2.21 -3.14
N GLU A 6 22.08 2.75 -2.25
CA GLU A 6 23.51 2.98 -2.51
C GLU A 6 24.32 1.68 -2.63
N SER A 7 23.80 0.55 -2.13
CA SER A 7 24.49 -0.74 -2.23
C SER A 7 24.49 -1.32 -3.65
N PHE A 8 23.60 -0.84 -4.52
CA PHE A 8 23.54 -1.29 -5.90
C PHE A 8 24.60 -0.62 -6.77
N PRO A 9 25.19 -1.33 -7.76
CA PRO A 9 26.26 -0.80 -8.60
C PRO A 9 25.75 0.12 -9.72
N PHE A 10 24.73 0.93 -9.46
CA PHE A 10 24.10 1.85 -10.42
C PHE A 10 24.48 3.32 -10.19
N GLY A 11 25.28 3.61 -9.15
CA GLY A 11 25.80 4.95 -8.90
C GLY A 11 24.79 5.92 -8.26
N PHE A 12 23.77 5.39 -7.57
CA PHE A 12 22.90 6.22 -6.74
C PHE A 12 23.69 6.89 -5.61
N ASP A 13 23.50 8.20 -5.43
CA ASP A 13 24.08 8.98 -4.35
C ASP A 13 22.99 9.84 -3.71
N ARG A 14 22.72 9.61 -2.41
CA ARG A 14 21.71 10.37 -1.67
C ARG A 14 21.99 11.87 -1.61
N ASN A 15 23.24 12.29 -1.77
CA ASN A 15 23.65 13.69 -1.71
C ASN A 15 23.66 14.35 -3.09
N ASN A 16 23.48 13.58 -4.16
CA ASN A 16 23.48 14.09 -5.52
C ASN A 16 22.15 13.79 -6.24
N ARG A 17 21.25 14.79 -6.26
CA ARG A 17 19.92 14.69 -6.89
C ARG A 17 19.96 14.33 -8.38
N SER A 18 21.05 14.58 -9.10
CA SER A 18 21.14 14.18 -10.51
C SER A 18 21.15 12.66 -10.70
N THR A 19 21.42 11.90 -9.63
CA THR A 19 21.34 10.43 -9.59
C THR A 19 19.97 9.90 -9.16
N TRP A 20 18.99 10.76 -8.86
CA TRP A 20 17.67 10.31 -8.37
C TRP A 20 16.74 10.02 -9.55
N ASN A 21 17.15 9.10 -10.42
CA ASN A 21 16.39 8.70 -11.60
C ASN A 21 16.55 7.19 -11.87
N GLU A 22 15.71 6.66 -12.75
CA GLU A 22 15.61 5.22 -13.03
C GLU A 22 16.95 4.57 -13.45
N ASN A 23 17.86 5.31 -14.10
CA ASN A 23 19.15 4.75 -14.53
C ASN A 23 20.10 4.44 -13.38
N HIS A 24 19.86 5.01 -12.20
CA HIS A 24 20.69 4.84 -11.02
C HIS A 24 20.00 3.99 -9.93
N LEU A 25 18.76 3.53 -10.18
CA LEU A 25 17.97 2.80 -9.19
C LEU A 25 17.78 1.33 -9.62
N PRO A 26 17.65 0.40 -8.66
CA PRO A 26 17.24 -0.96 -8.97
C PRO A 26 15.84 -0.98 -9.60
N THR A 27 15.53 -2.05 -10.34
CA THR A 27 14.25 -2.21 -11.02
C THR A 27 13.09 -2.13 -10.03
N HIS A 28 12.12 -1.28 -10.33
CA HIS A 28 10.94 -1.05 -9.52
C HIS A 28 9.74 -0.75 -10.41
N ILE A 29 8.56 -0.76 -9.82
CA ILE A 29 7.32 -0.46 -10.52
C ILE A 29 6.65 0.77 -9.90
N LYS A 30 5.76 1.42 -10.68
CA LYS A 30 4.84 2.46 -10.19
C LYS A 30 5.52 3.57 -9.37
N GLY A 31 6.69 4.03 -9.81
CA GLY A 31 7.38 5.19 -9.23
C GLY A 31 8.03 4.96 -7.88
N GLY A 32 8.28 3.70 -7.48
CA GLY A 32 9.11 3.40 -6.31
C GLY A 32 8.72 2.15 -5.54
N MET A 33 7.86 1.28 -6.07
CA MET A 33 7.53 0.00 -5.41
C MET A 33 8.58 -1.05 -5.73
N TYR A 34 9.26 -1.53 -4.70
CA TYR A 34 10.27 -2.57 -4.78
C TYR A 34 9.74 -3.84 -4.12
N HIS A 35 9.57 -4.90 -4.92
CA HIS A 35 9.27 -6.26 -4.45
C HIS A 35 10.41 -7.25 -4.78
N GLY A 36 11.40 -6.81 -5.57
CA GLY A 36 12.55 -7.60 -5.97
C GLY A 36 13.65 -7.63 -4.92
N TYR A 37 14.78 -8.25 -5.29
CA TYR A 37 16.04 -8.20 -4.54
C TYR A 37 15.97 -8.72 -3.10
N ARG A 38 14.93 -9.49 -2.76
CA ARG A 38 14.66 -9.96 -1.40
C ARG A 38 14.53 -8.81 -0.39
N VAL A 39 14.10 -7.63 -0.84
CA VAL A 39 13.99 -6.42 -0.01
C VAL A 39 13.14 -6.65 1.24
N GLN A 40 12.14 -7.54 1.14
CA GLN A 40 11.29 -7.95 2.24
C GLN A 40 12.04 -8.64 3.40
N HIS A 41 13.30 -9.02 3.20
CA HIS A 41 14.15 -9.66 4.21
C HIS A 41 15.36 -8.80 4.63
N GLU A 42 15.42 -7.55 4.18
CA GLU A 42 16.44 -6.60 4.61
C GLU A 42 16.27 -6.25 6.09
N ASN A 43 17.38 -5.96 6.76
CA ASN A 43 17.39 -5.69 8.20
C ASN A 43 16.39 -4.59 8.60
N PHE A 44 16.35 -3.48 7.86
CA PHE A 44 15.44 -2.37 8.17
C PHE A 44 13.95 -2.71 8.00
N VAL A 45 13.62 -3.71 7.18
CA VAL A 45 12.24 -4.20 7.02
C VAL A 45 11.87 -5.14 8.18
N TRP A 46 12.81 -5.95 8.64
CA TRP A 46 12.61 -6.76 9.85
C TRP A 46 12.51 -5.90 11.10
N GLU A 47 13.38 -4.91 11.25
CA GLU A 47 13.32 -3.93 12.35
C GLU A 47 11.95 -3.27 12.42
N ALA A 48 11.42 -2.77 11.29
CA ALA A 48 10.08 -2.20 11.18
C ALA A 48 8.98 -3.16 11.68
N ARG A 49 8.95 -4.41 11.18
CA ARG A 49 7.96 -5.41 11.56
C ARG A 49 8.04 -5.82 13.04
N THR A 50 9.24 -5.76 13.60
CA THR A 50 9.50 -6.15 14.99
C THR A 50 9.44 -4.98 15.98
N GLU A 51 9.15 -3.77 15.51
CA GLU A 51 9.02 -2.60 16.35
C GLU A 51 7.85 -2.77 17.32
N ALA A 52 8.07 -2.46 18.60
CA ALA A 52 7.09 -2.75 19.64
C ALA A 52 5.75 -2.05 19.38
N GLY A 53 5.78 -0.79 18.96
CA GLY A 53 4.58 -0.03 18.63
C GLY A 53 3.77 -0.61 17.48
N VAL A 54 4.44 -1.30 16.54
CA VAL A 54 3.77 -1.98 15.41
C VAL A 54 3.09 -3.26 15.88
N ILE A 55 3.83 -4.11 16.60
CA ILE A 55 3.30 -5.36 17.15
C ILE A 55 2.12 -5.07 18.08
N GLU A 56 2.25 -4.09 18.98
CA GLU A 56 1.20 -3.72 19.93
C GLU A 56 -0.07 -3.23 19.23
N ALA A 57 0.05 -2.47 18.15
CA ALA A 57 -1.11 -2.00 17.37
C ALA A 57 -1.90 -3.18 16.77
N PHE A 58 -1.20 -4.14 16.16
CA PHE A 58 -1.83 -5.34 15.62
C PHE A 58 -2.35 -6.28 16.70
N ALA A 59 -1.63 -6.43 17.82
CA ALA A 59 -2.06 -7.28 18.92
C ALA A 59 -3.35 -6.73 19.56
N LYS A 60 -3.44 -5.40 19.70
CA LYS A 60 -4.66 -4.71 20.14
C LYS A 60 -5.81 -4.89 19.16
N LEU A 61 -5.55 -4.81 17.85
CA LEU A 61 -6.55 -4.97 16.81
C LEU A 61 -7.16 -6.39 16.83
N TRP A 62 -6.30 -7.41 16.93
CA TRP A 62 -6.71 -8.82 16.88
C TRP A 62 -7.08 -9.40 18.25
N GLY A 63 -6.76 -8.71 19.35
CA GLY A 63 -6.99 -9.19 20.71
C GLY A 63 -6.09 -10.35 21.13
N THR A 64 -4.93 -10.52 20.48
CA THR A 64 -3.97 -11.62 20.71
C THR A 64 -2.55 -11.16 20.41
N ASP A 65 -1.56 -11.69 21.14
CA ASP A 65 -0.14 -11.51 20.87
C ASP A 65 0.42 -12.55 19.88
N LYS A 66 -0.38 -13.55 19.51
CA LYS A 66 -0.05 -14.57 18.52
C LYS A 66 -0.39 -14.08 17.13
N LEU A 67 0.54 -13.34 16.54
CA LEU A 67 0.40 -12.74 15.22
C LEU A 67 1.28 -13.47 14.19
N LEU A 68 0.74 -13.64 12.99
CA LEU A 68 1.52 -13.93 11.79
C LEU A 68 1.73 -12.63 11.02
N VAL A 69 2.93 -12.47 10.45
CA VAL A 69 3.26 -11.37 9.57
C VAL A 69 3.57 -11.93 8.18
N SER A 70 3.07 -11.28 7.14
CA SER A 70 3.45 -11.65 5.78
C SER A 70 4.65 -10.83 5.31
N PHE A 71 5.27 -11.26 4.21
CA PHE A 71 6.39 -10.56 3.62
C PHE A 71 5.93 -9.76 2.41
N ASP A 72 6.06 -8.44 2.51
CA ASP A 72 5.77 -7.53 1.41
C ASP A 72 6.96 -6.61 1.10
N GLY A 73 6.85 -5.90 0.00
CA GLY A 73 7.80 -4.94 -0.50
C GLY A 73 7.79 -3.62 0.25
N ILE A 74 8.54 -2.68 -0.31
CA ILE A 74 8.66 -1.31 0.18
C ILE A 74 8.28 -0.34 -0.92
N ASN A 75 7.96 0.89 -0.54
CA ASN A 75 7.89 1.98 -1.50
C ASN A 75 8.87 3.09 -1.12
N ILE A 76 9.79 3.40 -2.03
CA ILE A 76 10.66 4.58 -1.97
C ILE A 76 10.45 5.39 -3.24
N THR A 77 9.67 6.45 -3.15
CA THR A 77 9.51 7.43 -4.24
C THR A 77 10.40 8.63 -3.95
N LEU A 78 11.37 8.86 -4.84
CA LEU A 78 12.33 9.94 -4.73
C LEU A 78 11.86 11.19 -5.49
N PRO A 79 12.10 12.41 -4.98
CA PRO A 79 11.87 13.63 -5.71
C PRO A 79 12.97 13.86 -6.75
N CYS A 80 12.72 13.38 -7.96
CA CYS A 80 13.61 13.43 -9.11
C CYS A 80 13.67 14.82 -9.78
N GLY A 81 12.95 15.82 -9.26
CA GLY A 81 12.85 17.17 -9.81
C GLY A 81 11.82 17.32 -10.93
N THR A 82 11.28 16.21 -11.43
CA THR A 82 10.18 16.17 -12.40
C THR A 82 8.96 15.51 -11.80
N ALA A 83 7.77 15.96 -12.21
CA ALA A 83 6.54 15.31 -11.81
C ALA A 83 6.48 13.90 -12.41
N LEU A 84 6.13 12.91 -11.60
CA LEU A 84 5.89 11.56 -12.10
C LEU A 84 4.65 11.54 -12.99
N PRO A 85 4.65 10.75 -14.08
CA PRO A 85 3.46 10.57 -14.90
C PRO A 85 2.27 10.12 -14.04
N GLN A 86 1.13 10.78 -14.22
CA GLN A 86 -0.09 10.40 -13.51
C GLN A 86 -0.50 8.98 -13.90
N THR A 87 -0.77 8.15 -12.91
CA THR A 87 -1.27 6.79 -13.10
C THR A 87 -2.78 6.79 -13.04
N GLN A 88 -3.43 5.99 -13.90
CA GLN A 88 -4.87 5.78 -13.78
C GLN A 88 -5.22 5.13 -12.44
N PRO A 89 -6.35 5.51 -11.81
CA PRO A 89 -6.88 4.80 -10.65
C PRO A 89 -7.07 3.32 -10.94
N TRP A 90 -6.87 2.51 -9.91
CA TRP A 90 -6.91 1.06 -9.96
C TRP A 90 -7.54 0.55 -8.66
N PRO A 91 -8.82 0.92 -8.40
CA PRO A 91 -9.49 0.60 -7.16
C PRO A 91 -9.60 -0.91 -7.01
N HIS A 92 -9.17 -1.43 -5.87
CA HIS A 92 -9.20 -2.86 -5.59
C HIS A 92 -9.37 -3.15 -4.10
N ILE A 93 -9.64 -4.42 -3.81
CA ILE A 93 -9.49 -5.04 -2.49
C ILE A 93 -8.52 -6.21 -2.61
N ASP A 94 -7.90 -6.58 -1.50
CA ASP A 94 -6.91 -7.66 -1.41
C ASP A 94 -7.36 -8.82 -0.51
N GLN A 95 -8.65 -8.83 -0.17
CA GLN A 95 -9.29 -10.01 0.40
C GLN A 95 -10.32 -10.54 -0.61
N SER A 96 -10.20 -11.83 -0.94
CA SER A 96 -11.13 -12.47 -1.88
C SER A 96 -12.59 -12.26 -1.44
N PRO A 97 -13.50 -11.93 -2.37
CA PRO A 97 -14.93 -11.84 -2.08
C PRO A 97 -15.56 -13.17 -1.66
N LEU A 98 -14.85 -14.28 -1.86
CA LEU A 98 -15.24 -15.63 -1.41
C LEU A 98 -14.99 -15.85 0.09
N ARG A 99 -14.27 -14.95 0.77
CA ARG A 99 -13.99 -15.05 2.21
C ARG A 99 -14.83 -14.05 2.98
N GLU A 100 -15.56 -14.57 3.96
CA GLU A 100 -16.39 -13.75 4.84
C GLU A 100 -15.62 -13.22 6.06
N GLY A 101 -16.11 -12.14 6.64
CA GLY A 101 -15.48 -11.51 7.81
C GLY A 101 -14.16 -10.80 7.47
N MET A 102 -13.52 -10.23 8.49
CA MET A 102 -12.18 -9.63 8.37
C MET A 102 -11.14 -10.74 8.50
N GLN A 103 -10.43 -11.06 7.43
CA GLN A 103 -9.40 -12.10 7.42
C GLN A 103 -7.99 -11.51 7.48
N CYS A 104 -7.82 -10.29 6.97
CA CYS A 104 -6.53 -9.62 6.90
C CYS A 104 -6.71 -8.11 7.11
N VAL A 105 -5.73 -7.51 7.77
CA VAL A 105 -5.56 -6.07 7.87
C VAL A 105 -4.21 -5.71 7.27
N GLN A 106 -4.25 -4.75 6.37
CA GLN A 106 -3.10 -4.20 5.68
C GLN A 106 -2.54 -3.03 6.48
N GLY A 107 -1.24 -2.83 6.35
CA GLY A 107 -0.47 -1.88 7.12
C GLY A 107 0.58 -1.17 6.28
N ILE A 108 0.78 0.11 6.58
CA ILE A 108 1.90 0.90 6.07
C ILE A 108 2.57 1.58 7.27
N LEU A 109 3.84 1.28 7.49
CA LEU A 109 4.69 2.08 8.37
C LEU A 109 5.33 3.21 7.56
N ASN A 110 4.96 4.45 7.86
CA ASN A 110 5.35 5.62 7.09
C ASN A 110 6.64 6.25 7.66
N PHE A 111 7.68 6.44 6.83
CA PHE A 111 8.98 6.96 7.27
C PHE A 111 9.25 8.41 6.87
N ALA A 112 8.36 9.04 6.10
CA ALA A 112 8.52 10.42 5.63
C ALA A 112 7.17 11.15 5.63
N PRO A 113 7.14 12.49 5.79
CA PRO A 113 5.89 13.25 5.73
C PRO A 113 5.09 12.93 4.47
N ASN A 114 3.81 12.63 4.64
CA ASN A 114 2.89 12.28 3.57
C ASN A 114 1.60 13.12 3.69
N GLY A 115 1.60 14.27 3.03
CA GLY A 115 0.49 15.19 2.95
C GLY A 115 -0.43 14.96 1.74
N PRO A 116 -1.34 15.91 1.49
CA PRO A 116 -2.34 15.80 0.42
C PRO A 116 -1.77 15.66 -1.01
N GLN A 117 -0.53 16.10 -1.23
CA GLN A 117 0.12 16.14 -2.55
C GLN A 117 1.28 15.14 -2.68
N ASP A 118 1.59 14.39 -1.62
CA ASP A 118 2.75 13.48 -1.55
C ASP A 118 2.47 12.07 -2.08
N GLY A 119 1.32 11.90 -2.74
CA GLY A 119 0.89 10.61 -3.27
C GLY A 119 0.59 9.60 -2.15
N GLY A 120 0.39 8.35 -2.53
CA GLY A 120 0.16 7.25 -1.60
C GLY A 120 -1.28 6.81 -1.47
N LEU A 121 -1.63 6.27 -0.31
CA LEU A 121 -2.83 5.48 -0.13
C LEU A 121 -4.10 6.35 -0.19
N LEU A 122 -5.01 5.97 -1.07
CA LEU A 122 -6.40 6.41 -1.05
C LEU A 122 -7.27 5.22 -0.66
N VAL A 123 -8.19 5.46 0.26
CA VAL A 123 -9.19 4.48 0.69
C VAL A 123 -10.58 5.00 0.42
N MET A 124 -11.50 4.14 0.02
CA MET A 124 -12.91 4.47 -0.10
C MET A 124 -13.60 4.23 1.24
N LYS A 125 -13.80 5.31 2.01
CA LYS A 125 -14.46 5.27 3.32
C LYS A 125 -15.88 4.73 3.17
N GLY A 126 -16.23 3.77 4.02
CA GLY A 126 -17.56 3.13 4.02
C GLY A 126 -17.69 1.89 3.12
N SER A 127 -16.79 1.71 2.16
CA SER A 127 -16.88 0.63 1.15
C SER A 127 -16.95 -0.78 1.75
N THR A 128 -16.16 -1.06 2.79
CA THR A 128 -16.12 -2.35 3.50
C THR A 128 -17.49 -2.84 3.97
N LYS A 129 -18.35 -1.93 4.45
CA LYS A 129 -19.71 -2.26 4.93
C LYS A 129 -20.64 -2.66 3.79
N LEU A 130 -20.38 -2.15 2.59
CA LEU A 130 -21.19 -2.41 1.41
C LEU A 130 -20.67 -3.59 0.58
N MET A 131 -19.43 -4.06 0.80
CA MET A 131 -18.86 -5.20 0.06
C MET A 131 -19.78 -6.43 0.02
N PRO A 132 -20.37 -6.91 1.13
CA PRO A 132 -21.29 -8.06 1.05
C PRO A 132 -22.53 -7.78 0.21
N ALA A 133 -23.06 -6.55 0.25
CA ALA A 133 -24.22 -6.18 -0.57
C ALA A 133 -23.84 -6.10 -2.05
N PHE A 134 -22.70 -5.49 -2.36
CA PHE A 134 -22.17 -5.38 -3.71
C PHE A 134 -21.98 -6.75 -4.37
N PHE A 135 -21.29 -7.68 -3.72
CA PHE A 135 -21.04 -9.01 -4.28
C PHE A 135 -22.29 -9.89 -4.35
N ARG A 136 -23.30 -9.65 -3.50
CA ARG A 136 -24.61 -10.30 -3.66
C ARG A 136 -25.38 -9.80 -4.88
N THR A 137 -25.41 -8.48 -5.11
CA THR A 137 -26.13 -7.89 -6.25
C THR A 137 -25.40 -8.07 -7.57
N HIS A 138 -24.08 -8.19 -7.53
CA HIS A 138 -23.21 -8.39 -8.70
C HIS A 138 -22.54 -9.76 -8.66
N SER A 139 -23.26 -10.82 -8.29
CA SER A 139 -22.67 -12.16 -8.14
C SER A 139 -21.93 -12.67 -9.38
N GLY A 140 -22.31 -12.20 -10.58
CA GLY A 140 -21.60 -12.51 -11.83
C GLY A 140 -20.19 -11.92 -11.96
N THR A 141 -19.77 -11.04 -11.05
CA THR A 141 -18.39 -10.51 -11.01
C THR A 141 -17.45 -11.42 -10.21
N ILE A 142 -17.98 -12.28 -9.34
CA ILE A 142 -17.18 -13.24 -8.58
C ILE A 142 -16.55 -14.24 -9.56
N GLY A 143 -15.22 -14.36 -9.54
CA GLY A 143 -14.48 -15.20 -10.47
C GLY A 143 -14.18 -14.53 -11.81
N ARG A 144 -14.49 -13.23 -11.98
CA ARG A 144 -13.93 -12.40 -13.05
C ARG A 144 -12.42 -12.55 -13.06
N GLU A 145 -11.84 -12.79 -14.24
CA GLU A 145 -10.39 -12.80 -14.40
C GLU A 145 -9.86 -11.41 -14.05
N THR A 146 -8.96 -11.37 -13.07
CA THR A 146 -8.34 -10.16 -12.61
C THR A 146 -6.83 -10.21 -12.85
N TRP A 147 -6.17 -9.05 -12.78
CA TRP A 147 -4.73 -8.93 -13.01
C TRP A 147 -3.89 -9.48 -11.83
N GLY A 148 -4.51 -9.83 -10.70
CA GLY A 148 -3.83 -10.18 -9.46
C GLY A 148 -4.00 -11.63 -8.99
N PRO A 149 -3.41 -11.98 -7.83
CA PRO A 149 -3.64 -13.26 -7.16
C PRO A 149 -5.12 -13.49 -6.84
N SER A 150 -5.50 -14.70 -6.44
CA SER A 150 -6.90 -15.08 -6.14
C SER A 150 -7.59 -14.23 -5.07
N ASP A 151 -6.81 -13.53 -4.25
CA ASP A 151 -7.32 -12.62 -3.21
C ASP A 151 -7.55 -11.18 -3.70
N TRP A 152 -7.02 -10.80 -4.88
CA TRP A 152 -7.18 -9.47 -5.46
C TRP A 152 -8.47 -9.36 -6.28
N PHE A 153 -9.25 -8.30 -6.03
CA PHE A 153 -10.43 -7.95 -6.84
C PHE A 153 -10.43 -6.46 -7.18
N GLY A 154 -10.32 -6.15 -8.47
CA GLY A 154 -10.38 -4.79 -8.99
C GLY A 154 -11.78 -4.37 -9.37
N PHE A 155 -12.07 -3.07 -9.30
CA PHE A 155 -13.35 -2.48 -9.62
C PHE A 155 -13.25 -1.61 -10.88
N ASP A 156 -14.29 -1.63 -11.71
CA ASP A 156 -14.44 -0.68 -12.80
C ASP A 156 -15.10 0.64 -12.34
N GLU A 157 -15.11 1.65 -13.20
CA GLU A 157 -15.66 2.97 -12.90
C GLU A 157 -17.15 2.93 -12.51
N SER A 158 -17.93 2.06 -13.14
CA SER A 158 -19.36 1.93 -12.84
C SER A 158 -19.60 1.28 -11.47
N GLU A 159 -18.75 0.32 -11.11
CA GLU A 159 -18.76 -0.33 -9.81
C GLU A 159 -18.32 0.64 -8.71
N VAL A 160 -17.30 1.47 -8.93
CA VAL A 160 -16.90 2.53 -7.99
C VAL A 160 -18.05 3.50 -7.76
N LYS A 161 -18.70 3.97 -8.83
CA LYS A 161 -19.84 4.89 -8.75
C LYS A 161 -20.99 4.31 -7.93
N TRP A 162 -21.22 3.00 -8.00
CA TRP A 162 -22.23 2.32 -7.17
C TRP A 162 -21.98 2.53 -5.67
N PHE A 163 -20.72 2.54 -5.22
CA PHE A 163 -20.36 2.84 -3.84
C PHE A 163 -20.50 4.34 -3.53
N GLU A 164 -20.10 5.23 -4.44
CA GLU A 164 -20.24 6.68 -4.28
C GLU A 164 -21.70 7.12 -4.12
N GLU A 165 -22.59 6.59 -4.95
CA GLU A 165 -24.05 6.83 -4.86
C GLU A 165 -24.66 6.35 -3.54
N ARG A 166 -23.92 5.53 -2.77
CA ARG A 166 -24.30 5.02 -1.45
C ARG A 166 -23.51 5.68 -0.32
N GLY A 167 -22.92 6.84 -0.59
CA GLY A 167 -22.24 7.69 0.39
C GLY A 167 -20.83 7.23 0.75
N CYS A 168 -20.20 6.39 -0.07
CA CYS A 168 -18.78 6.09 0.10
C CYS A 168 -17.93 7.17 -0.58
N GLU A 169 -16.83 7.55 0.05
CA GLU A 169 -16.00 8.66 -0.42
C GLU A 169 -14.53 8.24 -0.50
N ILE A 170 -13.85 8.61 -1.59
CA ILE A 170 -12.42 8.45 -1.71
C ILE A 170 -11.72 9.45 -0.78
N HIS A 171 -10.86 8.92 0.09
CA HIS A 171 -10.10 9.68 1.06
C HIS A 171 -8.61 9.42 0.90
N LYS A 172 -7.86 10.48 0.63
CA LYS A 172 -6.39 10.46 0.67
C LYS A 172 -5.93 10.41 2.13
N VAL A 173 -5.21 9.34 2.48
CA VAL A 173 -4.64 9.18 3.82
C VAL A 173 -3.37 10.02 3.92
N ASN A 174 -3.33 10.92 4.89
CA ASN A 174 -2.13 11.67 5.25
C ASN A 174 -1.53 11.10 6.54
N ALA A 175 -0.22 11.15 6.64
CA ALA A 175 0.53 10.59 7.76
C ALA A 175 1.86 11.33 7.95
N GLU A 176 2.29 11.44 9.20
CA GLU A 176 3.63 11.92 9.56
C GLU A 176 4.62 10.77 9.60
N ALA A 177 5.91 11.09 9.67
CA ALA A 177 6.94 10.07 9.85
C ALA A 177 6.76 9.36 11.21
N GLY A 178 6.77 8.03 11.18
CA GLY A 178 6.53 7.16 12.34
C GLY A 178 5.09 6.67 12.48
N ASP A 179 4.14 7.24 11.73
CA ASP A 179 2.74 6.80 11.78
C ASP A 179 2.57 5.41 11.16
N LEU A 180 1.77 4.57 11.82
CA LEU A 180 1.30 3.29 11.31
C LEU A 180 -0.14 3.45 10.79
N ILE A 181 -0.34 3.23 9.49
CA ILE A 181 -1.64 3.27 8.84
C ILE A 181 -2.15 1.83 8.72
N LEU A 182 -3.35 1.56 9.25
CA LEU A 182 -3.99 0.24 9.15
C LEU A 182 -5.35 0.32 8.47
N TRP A 183 -5.67 -0.66 7.62
CA TRP A 183 -7.02 -0.79 7.04
C TRP A 183 -7.39 -2.25 6.75
N ASP A 184 -8.69 -2.54 6.85
CA ASP A 184 -9.25 -3.85 6.51
C ASP A 184 -9.02 -4.13 5.02
N SER A 185 -8.49 -5.32 4.66
CA SER A 185 -8.19 -5.71 3.27
C SER A 185 -9.40 -5.70 2.33
N ARG A 186 -10.62 -5.65 2.87
CA ARG A 186 -11.88 -5.49 2.11
C ARG A 186 -12.23 -4.02 1.84
N THR A 187 -11.45 -3.07 2.34
CA THR A 187 -11.63 -1.64 2.05
C THR A 187 -11.13 -1.37 0.65
N MET A 188 -11.98 -0.84 -0.22
CA MET A 188 -11.55 -0.47 -1.57
C MET A 188 -10.47 0.61 -1.46
N HIS A 189 -9.34 0.40 -2.11
CA HIS A 189 -8.21 1.30 -2.03
C HIS A 189 -7.38 1.27 -3.31
N PHE A 190 -6.49 2.25 -3.46
CA PHE A 190 -5.49 2.33 -4.51
C PHE A 190 -4.43 3.37 -4.13
N ASN A 191 -3.39 3.49 -4.96
CA ASN A 191 -2.35 4.50 -4.79
C ASN A 191 -2.43 5.59 -5.86
N CYS A 192 -2.09 6.83 -5.49
CA CYS A 192 -1.75 7.89 -6.43
C CYS A 192 -0.26 8.24 -6.37
N VAL A 193 0.27 8.77 -7.48
CA VAL A 193 1.63 9.31 -7.53
C VAL A 193 1.67 10.71 -6.90
N PRO A 194 2.80 11.12 -6.29
CA PRO A 194 2.95 12.48 -5.79
C PRO A 194 2.92 13.50 -6.93
N SER A 195 2.30 14.64 -6.68
CA SER A 195 2.51 15.87 -7.45
C SER A 195 3.56 16.77 -6.81
N SER A 196 3.88 16.53 -5.54
CA SER A 196 4.96 17.19 -4.82
C SER A 196 6.35 16.64 -5.19
N GLN A 197 7.38 17.21 -4.58
CA GLN A 197 8.77 16.75 -4.66
C GLN A 197 9.31 16.42 -3.27
N ASN A 198 8.47 15.76 -2.46
CA ASN A 198 8.88 15.21 -1.17
C ASN A 198 9.32 13.74 -1.31
N LEU A 199 10.20 13.31 -0.39
CA LEU A 199 10.55 11.90 -0.25
C LEU A 199 9.33 11.15 0.29
N ARG A 200 9.01 10.01 -0.33
CA ARG A 200 8.10 9.03 0.24
C ARG A 200 8.87 7.75 0.50
N ALA A 201 8.77 7.26 1.72
CA ALA A 201 9.46 6.07 2.17
C ALA A 201 8.52 5.33 3.11
N LEU A 202 8.20 4.08 2.78
CA LEU A 202 7.32 3.25 3.60
C LEU A 202 7.63 1.77 3.45
N VAL A 203 7.27 1.00 4.47
CA VAL A 203 7.26 -0.45 4.48
C VAL A 203 5.81 -0.92 4.54
N CYS A 204 5.44 -1.83 3.64
CA CYS A 204 4.12 -2.47 3.65
C CYS A 204 4.17 -3.73 4.52
N GLU A 205 3.14 -3.91 5.33
CA GLU A 205 3.02 -5.01 6.27
C GLU A 205 1.59 -5.54 6.30
N PHE A 206 1.43 -6.83 6.57
CA PHE A 206 0.12 -7.43 6.79
C PHE A 206 0.20 -8.34 8.00
N SER A 207 -0.86 -8.38 8.79
CA SER A 207 -0.98 -9.36 9.86
C SER A 207 -2.30 -10.09 9.87
N THR A 208 -2.24 -11.34 10.31
CA THR A 208 -3.39 -12.20 10.60
C THR A 208 -3.15 -12.91 11.93
N PRO A 209 -4.20 -13.24 12.70
CA PRO A 209 -4.04 -14.06 13.89
C PRO A 209 -3.64 -15.50 13.53
N VAL A 210 -2.97 -16.19 14.45
CA VAL A 210 -2.67 -17.64 14.39
C VAL A 210 -3.91 -18.47 14.73
#